data_AF-A0A0P1BDV1-F1
#
_entry.id   AF-A0A0P1BDV1-F1
#
_cell.length_a   1.000
_cell.length_b   1.000
_cell.length_c   1.000
_cell.angle_alpha   90.00
_cell.angle_beta   90.00
_cell.angle_gamma   90.00
#
_symmetry.space_group_name_H-M   'P 1'
#
loop_
_entity.id
_entity.type
_entity.pdbx_description
1 polymer ?
#
loop_
_entity_poly.entity_id
_entity_poly.type
_entity_poly.pdbx_seq_one_letter_code
_entity_poly.pdbx_strand_id
1 'polypeptide(L)'
;MLLPLVKPGLLFPGATVENETRCIRSRLEALHKQGFRRIVLVSNTPVQYAPEVVAYGPNATAEAQEYSEKNNEQQAVVVQGLLEKFNSKLRRGEVRITIDVFPAYELFDRVHKSGVEYGFKDTTTPCSALPSCDGYFWYDGLHPYTRFWHIFARKMTRFVVDGARGLDLIQGDEGVAAP
;
A
#
# COMPACT_ATOMS: atom_id res chain seq x y z
N MET A 1 -25.64 -6.50 25.03
CA MET A 1 -24.73 -5.34 24.97
C MET A 1 -24.76 -4.85 23.53
N LEU A 2 -25.52 -3.78 23.25
CA LEU A 2 -25.66 -3.22 21.90
C LEU A 2 -24.42 -2.37 21.62
N LEU A 3 -23.62 -2.75 20.63
CA LEU A 3 -22.53 -1.91 20.14
C LEU A 3 -23.12 -0.62 19.57
N PRO A 4 -22.59 0.56 19.92
CA PRO A 4 -23.08 1.82 19.39
C PRO A 4 -22.91 1.84 17.87
N LEU A 5 -23.95 2.32 17.17
CA LEU A 5 -23.94 2.63 15.75
C LEU A 5 -22.69 3.46 15.41
N VAL A 6 -21.79 2.89 14.61
CA VAL A 6 -20.56 3.55 14.15
C VAL A 6 -20.96 4.76 13.31
N LYS A 7 -20.56 5.96 13.74
CA LYS A 7 -20.73 7.18 12.93
C LYS A 7 -19.76 7.12 11.73
N PRO A 8 -20.17 7.53 10.52
CA PRO A 8 -19.24 7.74 9.40
C PRO A 8 -18.07 8.63 9.82
N GLY A 9 -16.84 8.27 9.44
CA GLY A 9 -15.63 9.03 9.77
C GLY A 9 -14.94 8.62 11.09
N LEU A 10 -15.26 7.45 11.66
CA LEU A 10 -14.66 6.99 12.92
C LEU A 10 -13.24 6.44 12.77
N LEU A 11 -12.92 5.83 11.62
CA LEU A 11 -11.59 5.24 11.37
C LEU A 11 -10.51 6.30 11.10
N PHE A 12 -10.90 7.45 10.54
CA PHE A 12 -9.98 8.48 10.07
C PHE A 12 -10.43 9.90 10.49
N PRO A 13 -10.52 10.21 11.79
CA PRO A 13 -11.01 11.50 12.26
C PRO A 13 -10.15 12.66 11.71
N GLY A 14 -10.73 13.48 10.84
CA GLY A 14 -10.07 14.63 10.21
C GLY A 14 -9.18 14.31 9.00
N ALA A 15 -8.96 13.04 8.70
CA ALA A 15 -8.23 12.60 7.52
C ALA A 15 -9.20 12.38 6.35
N THR A 16 -9.08 13.25 5.34
CA THR A 16 -9.83 13.13 4.09
C THR A 16 -8.86 12.75 2.96
N VAL A 17 -9.38 12.13 1.90
CA VAL A 17 -8.61 11.88 0.66
C VAL A 17 -7.95 13.16 0.15
N GLU A 18 -8.66 14.29 0.23
CA GLU A 18 -8.13 15.60 -0.16
C GLU A 18 -6.93 16.03 0.71
N ASN A 19 -7.03 15.88 2.04
CA ASN A 19 -5.96 16.26 2.95
C ASN A 19 -4.69 15.41 2.72
N GLU A 20 -4.86 14.10 2.53
CA GLU A 20 -3.73 13.20 2.29
C GLU A 20 -3.07 13.45 0.93
N THR A 21 -3.86 13.57 -0.14
CA THR A 21 -3.35 13.85 -1.49
C THR A 21 -2.66 15.21 -1.56
N ARG A 22 -3.16 16.23 -0.85
CA ARG A 22 -2.49 17.52 -0.68
C ARG A 22 -1.15 17.36 0.05
N CYS A 23 -1.10 16.55 1.11
CA CYS A 23 0.14 16.25 1.83
C CYS A 23 1.15 15.57 0.90
N ILE A 24 0.78 14.50 0.20
CA ILE A 24 1.64 13.77 -0.74
C ILE A 24 2.17 14.70 -1.83
N ARG A 25 1.31 15.53 -2.44
CA ARG A 25 1.71 16.54 -3.43
C ARG A 25 2.82 17.45 -2.87
N SER A 26 2.61 18.00 -1.67
CA SER A 26 3.56 18.92 -1.05
C SER A 26 4.92 18.25 -0.78
N ARG A 27 4.93 16.97 -0.40
CA ARG A 27 6.15 16.20 -0.15
C ARG A 27 6.90 15.90 -1.45
N LEU A 28 6.20 15.48 -2.51
CA LEU A 28 6.80 15.25 -3.82
C LEU A 28 7.38 16.53 -4.42
N GLU A 29 6.69 17.67 -4.28
CA GLU A 29 7.22 18.98 -4.69
C GLU A 29 8.47 19.37 -3.89
N ALA A 30 8.49 19.12 -2.58
CA ALA A 30 9.65 19.39 -1.73
C ALA A 30 10.86 18.51 -2.13
N LEU A 31 10.66 17.21 -2.37
CA LEU A 31 11.70 16.30 -2.83
C LEU A 31 12.26 16.73 -4.20
N HIS A 32 11.39 17.07 -5.15
CA HIS A 32 11.82 17.57 -6.46
C HIS A 32 12.67 18.85 -6.32
N LYS A 33 12.24 19.80 -5.47
CA LYS A 33 12.98 21.04 -5.17
C LYS A 33 14.36 20.78 -4.55
N GLN A 34 14.49 19.70 -3.76
CA GLN A 34 15.77 19.27 -3.19
C GLN A 34 16.67 18.50 -4.16
N GLY A 35 16.26 18.31 -5.41
CA GLY A 35 17.09 17.67 -6.44
C GLY A 35 16.81 16.18 -6.66
N PHE A 36 15.86 15.57 -5.95
CA PHE A 36 15.48 14.18 -6.21
C PHE A 36 14.84 14.04 -7.60
N ARG A 37 15.22 12.98 -8.32
CA ARG A 37 14.76 12.70 -9.70
C ARG A 37 14.19 11.30 -9.91
N ARG A 38 14.36 10.41 -8.94
CA ARG A 38 13.79 9.06 -8.95
C ARG A 38 13.09 8.88 -7.61
N ILE A 39 11.77 8.83 -7.64
CA ILE A 39 10.94 8.71 -6.45
C ILE A 39 10.05 7.50 -6.65
N VAL A 40 9.89 6.70 -5.60
CA VAL A 40 8.87 5.66 -5.56
C VAL A 40 7.80 6.11 -4.58
N LEU A 41 6.56 6.17 -5.04
CA LEU A 41 5.39 6.33 -4.19
C LEU A 41 4.78 4.95 -3.96
N VAL A 42 4.51 4.56 -2.73
CA VAL A 42 3.81 3.33 -2.42
C VAL A 42 2.31 3.64 -2.37
N SER A 43 1.49 2.94 -3.17
CA SER A 43 0.05 3.11 -3.08
C SER A 43 -0.47 2.70 -1.71
N ASN A 44 -1.60 3.27 -1.28
CA ASN A 44 -2.25 2.86 -0.05
C ASN A 44 -2.62 1.38 -0.13
N THR A 45 -2.40 0.68 0.98
CA THR A 45 -2.77 -0.74 1.12
C THR A 45 -4.28 -0.88 1.35
N PRO A 46 -4.89 -2.05 1.05
CA PRO A 46 -6.29 -2.33 1.34
C PRO A 46 -6.52 -2.48 2.86
N VAL A 47 -6.66 -1.36 3.56
CA VAL A 47 -6.83 -1.36 5.03
C VAL A 47 -8.13 -2.01 5.48
N GLN A 48 -9.09 -2.24 4.55
CA GLN A 48 -10.30 -3.01 4.82
C GLN A 48 -10.02 -4.46 5.27
N TYR A 49 -8.83 -5.00 4.98
CA TYR A 49 -8.43 -6.34 5.41
C TYR A 49 -7.75 -6.38 6.78
N ALA A 50 -7.43 -5.23 7.37
CA ALA A 50 -6.80 -5.17 8.68
C ALA A 50 -7.75 -5.75 9.75
N PRO A 51 -7.30 -6.67 10.63
CA PRO A 51 -8.18 -7.31 11.61
C PRO A 51 -8.91 -6.32 12.52
N GLU A 52 -8.27 -5.20 12.87
CA GLU A 52 -8.91 -4.13 13.66
C GLU A 52 -10.07 -3.47 12.92
N VAL A 53 -9.92 -3.22 11.61
CA VAL A 53 -10.99 -2.67 10.76
C VAL A 53 -12.15 -3.66 10.63
N VAL A 54 -11.82 -4.94 10.38
CA VAL A 54 -12.81 -6.02 10.29
C VAL A 54 -13.60 -6.16 11.61
N ALA A 55 -12.94 -5.99 12.76
CA ALA A 55 -13.59 -6.06 14.06
C ALA A 55 -14.66 -4.96 14.29
N TYR A 56 -14.56 -3.83 13.59
CA TYR A 56 -15.59 -2.77 13.60
C TYR A 56 -16.80 -3.09 12.71
N GLY A 57 -16.75 -4.16 11.92
CA GLY A 57 -17.87 -4.68 11.14
C GLY A 57 -17.92 -4.21 9.67
N PRO A 58 -18.91 -4.68 8.89
CA PRO A 58 -18.92 -4.56 7.43
C PRO A 58 -18.98 -3.12 6.93
N ASN A 59 -19.62 -2.21 7.67
CA ASN A 59 -19.66 -0.79 7.30
C ASN A 59 -18.26 -0.16 7.37
N ALA A 60 -17.48 -0.50 8.40
CA ALA A 60 -16.12 0.00 8.56
C ALA A 60 -15.19 -0.56 7.46
N THR A 61 -15.33 -1.84 7.13
CA THR A 61 -14.65 -2.48 5.99
C THR A 61 -14.98 -1.79 4.67
N ALA A 62 -16.26 -1.50 4.40
CA ALA A 62 -16.67 -0.82 3.18
C ALA A 62 -16.13 0.63 3.08
N GLU A 63 -16.21 1.40 4.19
CA GLU A 63 -15.66 2.76 4.26
C GLU A 63 -14.13 2.76 4.05
N ALA A 64 -13.41 1.81 4.66
CA ALA A 64 -11.97 1.64 4.49
C ALA A 64 -11.57 1.30 3.06
N GLN A 65 -12.34 0.42 2.40
CA GLN A 65 -12.13 0.08 0.99
C GLN A 65 -12.32 1.31 0.10
N GLU A 66 -13.47 1.98 0.23
CA GLU A 66 -13.81 3.17 -0.54
C GLU A 66 -12.76 4.27 -0.35
N TYR A 67 -12.31 4.49 0.88
CA TYR A 67 -11.26 5.44 1.19
C TYR A 67 -9.95 5.09 0.47
N SER A 68 -9.48 3.84 0.60
CA SER A 68 -8.20 3.40 0.05
C SER A 68 -8.18 3.49 -1.48
N GLU A 69 -9.27 3.06 -2.12
CA GLU A 69 -9.43 3.10 -3.58
C GLU A 69 -9.46 4.54 -4.10
N LYS A 70 -10.31 5.40 -3.54
CA LYS A 70 -10.39 6.82 -3.94
C LYS A 70 -9.08 7.56 -3.71
N ASN A 71 -8.36 7.24 -2.64
CA ASN A 71 -7.08 7.86 -2.35
C ASN A 71 -6.03 7.45 -3.38
N ASN A 72 -5.96 6.16 -3.72
CA ASN A 72 -5.06 5.67 -4.78
C ASN A 72 -5.37 6.31 -6.14
N GLU A 73 -6.64 6.46 -6.50
CA GLU A 73 -7.06 7.17 -7.72
C GLU A 73 -6.59 8.64 -7.72
N GLN A 74 -6.81 9.37 -6.63
CA GLN A 74 -6.40 10.77 -6.53
C GLN A 74 -4.88 10.93 -6.47
N GLN A 75 -4.16 10.01 -5.84
CA GLN A 75 -2.70 9.98 -5.86
C GLN A 75 -2.16 9.81 -7.29
N ALA A 76 -2.79 8.94 -8.11
CA ALA A 76 -2.40 8.79 -9.51
C ALA A 76 -2.56 10.10 -10.30
N VAL A 77 -3.66 10.83 -10.10
CA VAL A 77 -3.89 12.15 -10.71
C VAL A 77 -2.84 13.17 -10.25
N VAL A 78 -2.51 13.20 -8.95
CA VAL A 78 -1.44 14.06 -8.41
C VAL A 78 -0.11 13.75 -9.06
N VAL A 79 0.27 12.47 -9.12
CA VAL A 79 1.55 12.03 -9.70
C VAL A 79 1.64 12.44 -11.17
N GLN A 80 0.59 12.19 -11.96
CA GLN A 80 0.56 12.58 -13.37
C GLN A 80 0.74 14.10 -13.53
N GLY A 81 -0.06 14.91 -12.82
CA GLY A 81 0.02 16.36 -12.92
C GLY A 81 1.37 16.93 -12.47
N LEU A 82 2.02 16.31 -11.48
CA LEU A 82 3.38 16.68 -11.06
C LEU A 82 4.43 16.31 -12.11
N LEU A 83 4.35 15.12 -12.71
CA LEU A 83 5.27 14.71 -13.78
C LEU A 83 5.15 15.63 -15.00
N GLU A 84 3.94 16.02 -15.39
CA GLU A 84 3.70 17.01 -16.46
C GLU A 84 4.29 18.39 -16.08
N LYS A 85 3.99 18.88 -14.87
CA LYS A 85 4.50 20.16 -14.36
C LYS A 85 6.03 20.21 -14.31
N PHE A 86 6.67 19.16 -13.78
CA PHE A 86 8.12 19.15 -13.60
C PHE A 86 8.85 18.93 -14.92
N ASN A 87 8.36 18.03 -15.77
CA ASN A 87 9.06 17.67 -16.99
C ASN A 87 8.78 18.63 -18.17
N SER A 88 7.70 19.42 -18.14
CA SER A 88 7.41 20.42 -19.19
C SER A 88 8.44 21.55 -19.29
N LYS A 89 9.25 21.77 -18.24
CA LYS A 89 10.27 22.82 -18.19
C LYS A 89 11.70 22.32 -18.38
N LEU A 90 11.87 21.03 -18.71
CA LEU A 90 13.19 20.44 -18.87
C LEU A 90 13.97 21.12 -19.99
N ARG A 91 15.17 21.60 -19.66
CA ARG A 91 16.13 22.10 -20.63
C ARG A 91 16.92 20.95 -21.23
N ARG A 92 17.57 21.20 -22.37
CA ARG A 92 18.48 20.24 -22.99
C ARG A 92 19.58 19.85 -21.99
N GLY A 93 19.69 18.56 -21.71
CA GLY A 93 20.69 18.00 -20.79
C GLY A 93 20.22 17.86 -19.34
N GLU A 94 19.02 18.32 -18.98
CA GLU A 94 18.46 18.10 -17.64
C GLU A 94 17.88 16.69 -17.49
N VAL A 95 18.03 16.11 -16.29
CA VAL A 95 17.51 14.78 -15.97
C VAL A 95 16.02 14.85 -15.69
N ARG A 96 15.25 14.04 -16.40
CA ARG A 96 13.81 13.87 -16.20
C ARG A 96 13.52 13.33 -14.80
N ILE A 97 12.53 13.90 -14.10
CA ILE A 97 12.02 13.29 -12.88
C ILE A 97 11.07 12.13 -13.22
N THR A 98 11.19 11.05 -12.47
CA THR A 98 10.32 9.89 -12.45
C THR A 98 9.70 9.75 -11.07
N ILE A 99 8.41 9.42 -11.04
CA ILE A 99 7.66 9.07 -9.84
C ILE A 99 6.94 7.77 -10.19
N ASP A 100 7.51 6.65 -9.79
CA ASP A 100 6.96 5.33 -10.02
C ASP A 100 6.03 4.97 -8.85
N VAL A 101 4.81 4.51 -9.14
CA VAL A 101 3.86 4.07 -8.10
C VAL A 101 3.99 2.56 -7.92
N PHE A 102 4.47 2.14 -6.76
CA PHE A 102 4.53 0.73 -6.39
C PHE A 102 3.12 0.22 -6.04
N PRO A 103 2.63 -0.85 -6.69
CA PRO A 103 1.26 -1.37 -6.53
C PRO A 103 1.12 -2.19 -5.24
N ALA A 104 1.24 -1.52 -4.09
CA ALA A 104 1.09 -2.16 -2.78
C ALA A 104 -0.35 -2.60 -2.54
N TYR A 105 -1.35 -1.85 -3.02
CA TYR A 105 -2.75 -2.25 -2.90
C TYR A 105 -2.98 -3.66 -3.46
N GLU A 106 -2.54 -3.88 -4.69
CA GLU A 106 -2.68 -5.13 -5.44
C GLU A 106 -1.85 -6.26 -4.83
N LEU A 107 -0.66 -5.96 -4.30
CA LEU A 107 0.16 -6.96 -3.62
C LEU A 107 -0.53 -7.47 -2.35
N PHE A 108 -1.00 -6.56 -1.50
CA PHE A 108 -1.72 -6.92 -0.28
C PHE A 108 -3.02 -7.65 -0.59
N ASP A 109 -3.79 -7.17 -1.57
CA ASP A 109 -5.04 -7.81 -2.00
C ASP A 109 -4.82 -9.25 -2.45
N ARG A 110 -3.76 -9.48 -3.24
CA ARG A 110 -3.40 -10.83 -3.68
C ARG A 110 -2.91 -11.70 -2.54
N VAL A 111 -2.07 -11.20 -1.64
CA VAL A 111 -1.64 -11.95 -0.46
C VAL A 111 -2.84 -12.34 0.40
N HIS A 112 -3.80 -11.44 0.58
CA HIS A 112 -5.01 -11.74 1.34
C HIS A 112 -5.85 -12.84 0.69
N LYS A 113 -6.10 -12.75 -0.63
CA LYS A 113 -6.94 -13.68 -1.40
C LYS A 113 -6.25 -15.01 -1.73
N SER A 114 -4.93 -15.02 -1.86
CA SER A 114 -4.12 -16.14 -2.34
C SER A 114 -2.94 -16.41 -1.41
N GLY A 115 -3.13 -16.32 -0.09
CA GLY A 115 -2.05 -16.41 0.90
C GLY A 115 -1.12 -17.61 0.76
N VAL A 116 -1.66 -18.76 0.32
CA VAL A 116 -0.89 -19.99 0.10
C VAL A 116 0.21 -19.82 -0.95
N GLU A 117 -0.03 -18.99 -1.97
CA GLU A 117 0.96 -18.61 -3.00
C GLU A 117 2.19 -17.92 -2.39
N TYR A 118 2.07 -17.38 -1.18
CA TYR A 118 3.12 -16.68 -0.45
C TYR A 118 3.55 -17.43 0.82
N GLY A 119 3.03 -18.65 1.01
CA GLY A 119 3.24 -19.50 2.18
C GLY A 119 2.60 -18.97 3.47
N PHE A 120 1.49 -18.24 3.35
CA PHE A 120 0.59 -17.99 4.48
C PHE A 120 -0.50 -19.06 4.53
N LYS A 121 -0.72 -19.59 5.73
CA LYS A 121 -1.82 -20.49 6.07
C LYS A 121 -3.06 -19.70 6.52
N ASP A 122 -2.85 -18.52 7.10
CA ASP A 122 -3.90 -17.65 7.61
C ASP A 122 -3.58 -16.18 7.24
N THR A 123 -4.52 -15.53 6.56
CA THR A 123 -4.42 -14.15 6.08
C THR A 123 -5.38 -13.18 6.76
N THR A 124 -6.08 -13.63 7.80
CA THR A 124 -7.18 -12.90 8.45
C THR A 124 -6.99 -12.76 9.95
N THR A 125 -6.31 -13.70 10.60
CA THR A 125 -6.15 -13.74 12.05
C THR A 125 -4.80 -13.12 12.49
N PRO A 126 -4.78 -12.24 13.50
CA PRO A 126 -3.52 -11.77 14.09
C PRO A 126 -2.87 -12.85 14.97
N CYS A 127 -1.54 -12.99 14.89
CA CYS A 127 -0.79 -14.02 15.61
C CYS A 127 -0.09 -13.55 16.90
N SER A 128 -0.17 -12.27 17.27
CA SER A 128 0.59 -11.70 18.41
C SER A 128 0.33 -12.36 19.77
N ALA A 129 -0.78 -13.09 19.93
CA ALA A 129 -1.10 -13.86 21.13
C ALA A 129 -0.65 -15.34 21.06
N LEU A 130 -0.09 -15.79 19.94
CA LEU A 130 0.33 -17.18 19.72
C LEU A 130 1.82 -17.37 20.05
N PRO A 131 2.25 -18.60 20.39
CA PRO A 131 3.67 -18.91 20.60
C PRO A 131 4.54 -18.75 19.33
N SER A 132 3.94 -18.84 18.14
CA SER A 132 4.60 -18.59 16.85
C SER A 132 3.62 -17.95 15.87
N CYS A 133 4.17 -17.12 14.98
CA CYS A 133 3.49 -16.45 13.87
C CYS A 133 3.73 -17.14 12.52
N ASP A 134 4.34 -18.32 12.50
CA ASP A 134 4.67 -19.03 11.26
C ASP A 134 3.41 -19.34 10.44
N GLY A 135 3.36 -18.81 9.23
CA GLY A 135 2.23 -18.95 8.32
C GLY A 135 1.10 -17.95 8.53
N TYR A 136 1.24 -16.97 9.44
CA TYR A 136 0.29 -15.89 9.60
C TYR A 136 0.72 -14.63 8.84
N PHE A 137 -0.24 -13.99 8.18
CA PHE A 137 -0.01 -12.71 7.51
C PHE A 137 0.00 -11.54 8.50
N TRP A 138 -0.91 -11.51 9.46
CA TRP A 138 -1.06 -10.41 10.42
C TRP A 138 -0.34 -10.71 11.73
N TYR A 139 0.45 -9.75 12.21
CA TYR A 139 1.02 -9.79 13.56
C TYR A 139 -0.01 -9.31 14.59
N ASP A 140 -0.55 -8.12 14.39
CA ASP A 140 -1.57 -7.51 15.24
C ASP A 140 -2.76 -7.01 14.40
N GLY A 141 -3.57 -6.13 14.98
CA GLY A 141 -4.77 -5.58 14.32
C GLY A 141 -4.52 -4.74 13.06
N LEU A 142 -3.30 -4.26 12.84
CA LEU A 142 -2.97 -3.31 11.76
C LEU A 142 -1.69 -3.67 10.99
N HIS A 143 -0.78 -4.44 11.58
CA HIS A 143 0.55 -4.68 11.03
C HIS A 143 0.72 -6.11 10.51
N PRO A 144 1.20 -6.28 9.27
CA PRO A 144 1.65 -7.58 8.78
C PRO A 144 2.85 -8.11 9.56
N TYR A 145 2.93 -9.43 9.67
CA TYR A 145 4.08 -10.16 10.21
C TYR A 145 5.32 -10.02 9.32
N THR A 146 6.50 -10.18 9.91
CA THR A 146 7.82 -9.96 9.27
C THR A 146 7.98 -10.68 7.93
N ARG A 147 7.40 -11.88 7.79
CA ARG A 147 7.43 -12.64 6.53
C ARG A 147 6.90 -11.83 5.34
N PHE A 148 5.80 -11.09 5.52
CA PHE A 148 5.26 -10.27 4.45
C PHE A 148 6.22 -9.16 4.05
N TRP A 149 6.87 -8.51 5.02
CA TRP A 149 7.83 -7.43 4.72
C TRP A 149 9.06 -7.93 3.93
N HIS A 150 9.47 -9.18 4.12
CA HIS A 150 10.48 -9.81 3.25
C HIS A 150 10.00 -9.94 1.79
N ILE A 151 8.75 -10.36 1.59
CA ILE A 151 8.14 -10.44 0.25
C ILE A 151 8.05 -9.03 -0.34
N PHE A 152 7.49 -8.07 0.39
CA PHE A 152 7.37 -6.68 -0.02
C PHE A 152 8.72 -6.09 -0.45
N ALA A 153 9.78 -6.28 0.33
CA ALA A 153 11.12 -5.77 0.01
C ALA A 153 11.69 -6.39 -1.28
N ARG A 154 11.48 -7.68 -1.50
CA ARG A 154 11.88 -8.36 -2.75
C ARG A 154 11.09 -7.84 -3.95
N LYS A 155 9.77 -7.71 -3.82
CA LYS A 155 8.91 -7.11 -4.85
C LYS A 155 9.34 -5.68 -5.16
N MET A 156 9.59 -4.86 -4.14
CA MET A 156 10.08 -3.49 -4.31
C MET A 156 11.42 -3.46 -5.06
N THR A 157 12.33 -4.38 -4.75
CA THR A 157 13.61 -4.49 -5.46
C THR A 157 13.39 -4.80 -6.94
N ARG A 158 12.59 -5.82 -7.27
CA ARG A 158 12.24 -6.15 -8.67
C ARG A 158 11.57 -4.98 -9.41
N PHE A 159 10.71 -4.24 -8.71
CA PHE A 159 10.04 -3.08 -9.26
C PHE A 159 11.02 -1.95 -9.62
N VAL A 160 11.97 -1.64 -8.74
CA VAL A 160 12.90 -0.52 -8.91
C VAL A 160 14.11 -0.87 -9.79
N VAL A 161 14.63 -2.09 -9.66
CA VAL A 161 15.86 -2.53 -10.32
C VAL A 161 15.56 -3.17 -11.67
N ASP A 162 14.64 -4.13 -11.70
CA ASP A 162 14.36 -4.92 -12.91
C ASP A 162 13.26 -4.30 -13.77
N GLY A 163 12.52 -3.34 -13.22
CA GLY A 163 11.37 -2.73 -13.90
C GLY A 163 10.16 -3.67 -13.98
N ALA A 164 10.08 -4.70 -13.13
CA ALA A 164 8.95 -5.62 -13.11
C ALA A 164 7.62 -4.90 -12.83
N ARG A 165 6.53 -5.30 -13.50
CA ARG A 165 5.19 -4.67 -13.39
C ARG A 165 4.09 -5.73 -13.51
N GLY A 166 2.87 -5.36 -13.14
CA GLY A 166 1.69 -6.21 -13.32
C GLY A 166 1.83 -7.58 -12.64
N LEU A 167 1.37 -8.64 -13.31
CA LEU A 167 1.43 -9.99 -12.76
C LEU A 167 2.86 -10.49 -12.50
N ASP A 168 3.82 -10.16 -13.37
CA ASP A 168 5.22 -10.54 -13.16
C ASP A 168 5.77 -10.01 -11.83
N LEU A 169 5.35 -8.80 -11.44
CA LEU A 169 5.66 -8.25 -10.12
C LEU A 169 4.83 -8.91 -9.02
N ILE A 170 3.52 -9.02 -9.19
CA ILE A 170 2.63 -9.32 -8.07
C ILE A 170 2.60 -10.81 -7.71
N GLN A 171 2.74 -11.73 -8.67
CA GLN A 171 2.63 -13.18 -8.45
C GLN A 171 3.88 -13.81 -7.82
N GLY A 172 3.71 -14.92 -7.09
CA GLY A 172 4.77 -15.79 -6.60
C GLY A 172 5.37 -15.42 -5.23
N ASP A 173 5.92 -16.42 -4.55
CA ASP A 173 6.45 -16.38 -3.19
C ASP A 173 7.82 -15.68 -3.02
N GLU A 174 8.46 -15.33 -4.14
CA GLU A 174 9.83 -14.77 -4.18
C GLU A 174 10.84 -15.58 -3.34
N GLY A 175 10.89 -16.89 -3.53
CA GLY A 175 11.98 -17.71 -2.98
C GLY A 175 11.69 -18.25 -1.57
N VAL A 176 10.43 -18.62 -1.33
CA VAL A 176 10.14 -19.57 -0.27
C VAL A 176 10.41 -20.94 -0.89
N ALA A 177 11.47 -21.64 -0.46
CA ALA A 177 11.55 -23.07 -0.75
C ALA A 177 10.23 -23.70 -0.27
N ALA A 178 9.49 -24.36 -1.18
CA ALA A 178 8.32 -25.12 -0.79
C ALA A 178 8.70 -26.02 0.40
N PRO A 179 7.89 -26.05 1.47
CA PRO A 179 8.20 -26.85 2.66
C PRO A 179 8.40 -28.33 2.32
#